data_AF-A0A060VWN0-F1
#
_entry.id   AF-A0A060VWN0-F1
#
_cell.length_a   1.000
_cell.length_b   1.000
_cell.length_c   1.000
_cell.angle_alpha   90.00
_cell.angle_beta   90.00
_cell.angle_gamma   90.00
#
_symmetry.space_group_name_H-M   'P 1'
#
loop_
_entity.id
_entity.type
_entity.pdbx_description
1 polymer ?
#
loop_
_entity_poly.entity_id
_entity_poly.type
_entity_poly.pdbx_seq_one_letter_code
_entity_poly.pdbx_strand_id
1 'polypeptide(L)'
;MTLGISIMYRVHLGRRPGYFSFLDPFSPGVWLFMLLAYLAVSCVLFLVARLTPYEWYNPHPCLKGRCNLLINQYSLGNSFWFPVGGFMQQGSTIAPRALSTRCVSGVW
;
A
#
# COMPACT_ATOMS: atom_id res chain seq x y z
N MET A 1 -41.39 -54.00 11.49
CA MET A 1 -40.05 -53.59 11.93
C MET A 1 -39.41 -52.83 10.77
N THR A 2 -39.26 -51.51 10.88
CA THR A 2 -38.72 -50.65 9.82
C THR A 2 -37.32 -50.21 10.20
N LEU A 3 -36.32 -50.96 9.75
CA LEU A 3 -34.90 -50.60 9.91
C LEU A 3 -34.39 -49.96 8.62
N GLY A 4 -33.60 -48.91 8.74
CA GLY A 4 -32.96 -48.19 7.64
C GLY A 4 -31.44 -48.07 7.87
N ILE A 5 -30.68 -47.81 6.80
CA ILE A 5 -29.22 -47.68 6.85
C ILE A 5 -28.86 -46.32 7.43
N SER A 6 -27.95 -46.28 8.42
CA SER A 6 -27.40 -45.04 8.98
C SER A 6 -25.88 -45.07 8.98
N ILE A 7 -25.26 -43.89 8.86
CA ILE A 7 -23.80 -43.75 8.87
C ILE A 7 -23.39 -43.16 10.22
N MET A 8 -22.69 -43.97 11.01
CA MET A 8 -21.97 -43.51 12.19
C MET A 8 -20.57 -43.07 11.75
N TYR A 9 -20.15 -41.87 12.16
CA TYR A 9 -18.79 -41.38 11.94
C TYR A 9 -18.24 -40.71 13.19
N ARG A 10 -16.92 -40.67 13.31
CA ARG A 10 -16.24 -39.97 14.40
C ARG A 10 -16.21 -38.47 14.10
N VAL A 11 -16.84 -37.68 14.95
CA VAL A 11 -16.73 -36.21 14.91
C VAL A 11 -15.25 -35.84 14.98
N HIS A 12 -14.78 -35.10 13.99
CA HIS A 12 -13.43 -34.55 14.01
C HIS A 12 -13.42 -33.39 15.01
N LEU A 13 -12.49 -33.42 15.97
CA LEU A 13 -12.26 -32.24 16.80
C LEU A 13 -11.85 -31.10 15.87
N GLY A 14 -12.61 -30.00 15.90
CA GLY A 14 -12.29 -28.81 15.12
C GLY A 14 -10.85 -28.39 15.38
N ARG A 15 -10.13 -28.05 14.31
CA ARG A 15 -8.76 -27.57 14.40
C ARG A 15 -8.75 -26.28 15.22
N ARG A 16 -7.93 -26.22 16.28
CA ARG A 16 -7.71 -24.97 17.01
C ARG A 16 -7.04 -23.96 16.07
N PRO A 17 -7.49 -22.70 16.01
CA PRO A 17 -6.85 -21.70 15.18
C PRO A 17 -5.38 -21.53 15.60
N GLY A 18 -4.50 -21.39 14.61
CA GLY A 18 -3.09 -21.09 14.87
C GLY A 18 -2.89 -19.65 15.33
N TYR A 19 -1.71 -19.31 15.85
CA TYR A 19 -1.39 -17.95 16.28
C TYR A 19 -1.58 -16.88 15.19
N PHE A 20 -1.31 -17.24 13.93
CA PHE A 20 -1.43 -16.35 12.77
C PHE A 20 -2.75 -16.52 12.02
N SER A 21 -3.81 -17.00 12.68
CA SER A 21 -5.08 -17.29 12.00
C SER A 21 -5.75 -16.03 11.40
N PHE A 22 -5.34 -14.83 11.82
CA PHE A 22 -5.75 -13.58 11.18
C PHE A 22 -5.25 -13.42 9.73
N LEU A 23 -4.22 -14.17 9.31
CA LEU A 23 -3.73 -14.21 7.92
C LEU A 23 -4.47 -15.25 7.06
N ASP A 24 -5.15 -16.22 7.68
CA ASP A 24 -5.87 -17.31 7.01
C ASP A 24 -6.98 -16.86 6.02
N PRO A 25 -7.62 -15.68 6.16
CA PRO A 25 -8.62 -15.23 5.18
C PRO A 25 -8.08 -15.09 3.77
N PHE A 26 -6.77 -14.90 3.60
CA PHE A 26 -6.11 -14.82 2.30
C PHE A 26 -5.05 -15.90 2.13
N SER A 27 -4.94 -16.44 0.92
CA SER A 27 -3.87 -17.37 0.56
C SER A 27 -2.50 -16.69 0.68
N PRO A 28 -1.42 -17.42 1.08
CA PRO A 28 -0.06 -16.90 1.09
C PRO A 28 0.38 -16.24 -0.24
N GLY A 29 -0.15 -16.71 -1.37
CA GLY A 29 0.11 -16.11 -2.68
C GLY A 29 -0.43 -14.68 -2.80
N VAL A 30 -1.63 -14.41 -2.27
CA VAL A 30 -2.23 -13.07 -2.29
C VAL A 30 -1.41 -12.10 -1.44
N TRP A 31 -0.94 -12.55 -0.27
CA TRP A 31 -0.03 -11.75 0.57
C TRP A 31 1.27 -11.38 -0.16
N LEU A 32 1.86 -12.33 -0.88
CA LEU A 32 3.06 -12.08 -1.69
C LEU A 32 2.79 -11.07 -2.81
N PHE A 33 1.68 -11.21 -3.55
CA PHE A 33 1.33 -10.27 -4.60
C PHE A 33 1.00 -8.87 -4.06
N MET A 34 0.36 -8.76 -2.89
CA MET A 34 0.16 -7.47 -2.23
C MET A 34 1.48 -6.79 -1.88
N LEU A 35 2.45 -7.53 -1.33
CA LEU A 35 3.78 -7.00 -1.04
C LEU A 35 4.49 -6.53 -2.31
N LEU A 36 4.45 -7.33 -3.39
CA LEU A 36 5.06 -6.97 -4.67
C LEU A 36 4.41 -5.73 -5.31
N ALA A 37 3.08 -5.65 -5.30
CA ALA A 37 2.35 -4.49 -5.81
C ALA A 37 2.69 -3.22 -5.02
N TYR A 38 2.76 -3.32 -3.69
CA TYR A 38 3.20 -2.23 -2.82
C TYR A 38 4.61 -1.73 -3.15
N LEU A 39 5.58 -2.63 -3.33
CA LEU A 39 6.96 -2.28 -3.69
C LEU A 39 7.01 -1.63 -5.08
N ALA A 40 6.25 -2.17 -6.04
CA ALA A 40 6.19 -1.65 -7.40
C ALA A 40 5.62 -0.22 -7.43
N VAL A 41 4.49 0.02 -6.75
CA VAL A 41 3.87 1.36 -6.68
C VAL A 41 4.79 2.36 -5.99
N SER A 42 5.45 1.96 -4.90
CA SER A 42 6.43 2.81 -4.20
C SER A 42 7.59 3.22 -5.12
N CYS A 43 8.11 2.28 -5.91
CA CYS A 43 9.16 2.55 -6.91
C CYS A 43 8.67 3.48 -8.02
N VAL A 44 7.49 3.23 -8.58
CA VAL A 44 6.89 4.06 -9.63
C VAL A 44 6.67 5.49 -9.11
N LEU A 45 6.13 5.67 -7.90
CA LEU A 45 5.96 6.98 -7.29
C LEU A 45 7.30 7.72 -7.14
N PHE A 46 8.34 7.03 -6.66
CA PHE A 46 9.67 7.61 -6.52
C PHE A 46 10.23 8.10 -7.87
N LEU A 47 10.16 7.26 -8.91
CA LEU A 47 10.67 7.59 -10.23
C LEU A 47 9.87 8.74 -10.87
N VAL A 48 8.54 8.64 -10.90
CA VAL A 48 7.67 9.66 -11.51
C VAL A 48 7.81 11.00 -10.80
N ALA A 49 7.91 11.00 -9.46
CA ALA A 49 8.08 12.23 -8.70
C ALA A 49 9.43 12.91 -8.98
N ARG A 50 10.50 12.16 -9.25
CA ARG A 50 11.81 12.73 -9.60
C ARG A 50 11.87 13.25 -11.03
N LEU A 51 11.23 12.56 -11.97
CA LEU A 51 11.21 12.92 -13.37
C LEU A 51 10.30 14.12 -13.66
N THR A 52 9.22 14.28 -12.91
CA THR A 52 8.24 15.34 -13.18
C THR A 52 8.68 16.66 -12.52
N PRO A 53 8.93 17.74 -13.29
CA PRO A 53 9.35 19.02 -12.72
C PRO A 53 8.29 19.67 -11.82
N TYR A 54 7.00 19.35 -12.05
CA TYR A 54 5.86 19.90 -11.30
C TYR A 54 5.74 19.39 -9.86
N GLU A 55 6.48 18.33 -9.48
CA GLU A 55 6.58 17.91 -8.07
C GLU A 55 7.56 18.76 -7.27
N TRP A 56 8.49 19.42 -7.97
CA TRP A 56 9.50 20.24 -7.33
C TRP A 56 8.93 21.62 -7.03
N TYR A 57 9.05 22.06 -5.78
CA TYR A 57 8.48 23.32 -5.32
C TYR A 57 9.46 24.10 -4.45
N ASN A 58 9.28 25.42 -4.45
CA ASN A 58 10.02 26.29 -3.55
C ASN A 58 9.29 26.39 -2.20
N PRO A 59 9.91 26.00 -1.07
CA PRO A 59 9.31 26.14 0.26
C PRO A 59 9.08 27.60 0.67
N HIS A 60 9.83 28.56 0.11
CA HIS A 60 9.76 29.98 0.43
C HIS A 60 9.46 30.85 -0.81
N PRO A 61 8.22 30.82 -1.32
CA PRO A 61 7.85 31.53 -2.56
C PRO A 61 7.91 33.07 -2.43
N CYS A 62 7.93 33.60 -1.20
CA CYS A 62 8.00 35.03 -0.92
C CYS A 62 9.41 35.62 -1.10
N LEU A 63 10.48 34.82 -1.03
CA LEU A 63 11.87 35.25 -1.21
C LEU A 63 12.29 35.10 -2.68
N LYS A 64 11.63 35.84 -3.59
CA LYS A 64 11.96 35.83 -5.02
C LYS A 64 13.41 36.31 -5.25
N GLY A 65 14.24 35.43 -5.81
CA GLY A 65 15.57 35.78 -6.33
C GLY A 65 16.79 35.47 -5.45
N ARG A 66 16.62 35.08 -4.17
CA ARG A 66 17.76 34.72 -3.29
C ARG A 66 17.94 33.23 -3.05
N CYS A 67 16.93 32.41 -3.34
CA CYS A 67 16.97 30.97 -3.09
C CYS A 67 16.29 30.20 -4.23
N ASN A 68 17.08 29.59 -5.12
CA ASN A 68 16.61 28.64 -6.15
C ASN A 68 16.56 27.20 -5.58
N LEU A 69 16.19 27.04 -4.32
CA LEU A 69 16.08 25.72 -3.70
C LEU A 69 14.73 25.11 -4.04
N LEU A 70 14.73 24.09 -4.88
CA LEU A 70 13.55 23.28 -5.16
C LEU A 70 13.61 22.01 -4.31
N ILE A 71 12.53 21.74 -3.58
CA ILE A 71 12.37 20.57 -2.73
C ILE A 71 11.35 19.64 -3.37
N ASN A 72 11.55 18.33 -3.19
CA ASN A 72 10.59 17.30 -3.58
C ASN A 72 10.30 16.46 -2.33
N GLN A 73 9.02 16.26 -2.02
CA GLN A 73 8.59 15.54 -0.82
C GLN A 73 8.81 14.03 -0.94
N TYR A 74 8.91 13.49 -2.15
CA TYR A 74 9.14 12.06 -2.40
C TYR A 74 10.64 11.72 -2.34
N SER A 75 11.14 11.56 -1.11
CA SER A 75 12.36 10.77 -0.84
C SER A 75 12.03 9.27 -0.99
N LEU A 76 13.06 8.41 -1.09
CA LEU A 76 12.85 6.96 -1.20
C LEU A 76 11.99 6.43 -0.04
N GLY A 77 12.29 6.83 1.20
CA GLY A 77 11.48 6.48 2.38
C GLY A 77 10.06 7.02 2.33
N ASN A 78 9.87 8.27 1.88
CA ASN A 78 8.54 8.87 1.76
C ASN A 78 7.70 8.20 0.67
N SER A 79 8.32 7.74 -0.42
CA SER A 79 7.66 6.95 -1.46
C SER A 79 7.20 5.57 -0.97
N PHE A 80 7.88 4.97 0.01
CA PHE A 80 7.40 3.75 0.68
C PHE A 80 6.33 4.04 1.74
N TRP A 81 6.42 5.19 2.42
CA TRP A 81 5.47 5.56 3.47
C TRP A 81 4.09 5.96 2.92
N PHE A 82 4.06 6.68 1.79
CA PHE A 82 2.81 7.17 1.21
C PHE A 82 1.78 6.05 0.90
N PRO A 83 2.16 4.94 0.23
CA PRO A 83 1.23 3.86 -0.06
C PRO A 83 0.69 3.15 1.19
N VAL A 84 1.46 3.11 2.29
CA VAL A 84 1.02 2.53 3.58
C VAL A 84 -0.18 3.31 4.13
N GLY A 85 -0.14 4.64 4.06
CA GLY A 85 -1.23 5.50 4.51
C GLY A 85 -2.55 5.25 3.76
N GLY A 86 -2.48 5.00 2.45
CA GLY A 86 -3.63 4.60 1.63
C GLY A 86 -4.14 3.21 1.97
N PHE A 87 -3.24 2.23 2.07
CA PHE A 87 -3.58 0.84 2.39
C PHE A 87 -4.22 0.69 3.78
N MET A 88 -3.70 1.41 4.77
CA MET A 88 -4.23 1.41 6.14
C MET A 88 -5.39 2.37 6.35
N GLN A 89 -5.80 3.14 5.33
CA GLN A 89 -6.88 4.14 5.39
C GLN A 89 -6.64 5.25 6.43
N GLN A 90 -5.38 5.55 6.75
CA GLN A 90 -5.00 6.59 7.71
C GLN A 90 -4.59 7.91 7.03
N GLY A 91 -4.37 7.87 5.72
CA GLY A 91 -3.83 8.99 4.95
C GLY A 91 -2.34 9.22 5.21
N SER A 92 -1.78 10.26 4.59
CA SER A 92 -0.39 10.66 4.81
C SER A 92 -0.26 12.18 4.76
N THR A 93 0.80 12.72 5.37
CA THR A 93 1.14 14.15 5.28
C THR A 93 1.80 14.52 3.94
N ILE A 94 2.11 13.52 3.11
CA ILE A 94 2.72 13.71 1.79
C ILE A 94 1.59 13.84 0.77
N ALA A 95 1.57 14.93 0.03
CA ALA A 95 0.51 15.21 -0.93
C ALA A 95 1.09 15.29 -2.36
N PRO A 96 0.65 14.44 -3.30
CA PRO A 96 1.06 14.54 -4.70
C PRO A 96 0.58 15.84 -5.33
N ARG A 97 1.47 16.52 -6.05
CA ARG A 97 1.21 17.83 -6.66
C ARG A 97 1.04 17.75 -8.16
N ALA A 98 1.92 17.02 -8.83
CA ALA A 98 1.84 16.79 -10.25
C ALA A 98 0.64 15.91 -10.61
N LEU A 99 0.10 16.10 -11.82
CA LEU A 99 -0.98 15.26 -12.31
C LEU A 99 -0.54 13.78 -12.40
N SER A 100 0.69 13.53 -12.84
CA SER A 100 1.25 12.18 -13.01
C SER A 100 1.29 11.39 -11.69
N THR A 101 1.81 11.99 -10.61
CA THR A 101 1.87 11.37 -9.29
C THR A 101 0.48 11.20 -8.67
N ARG A 102 -0.45 12.13 -8.92
CA ARG A 102 -1.86 12.01 -8.49
C ARG A 102 -2.57 10.85 -9.18
N CYS A 103 -2.34 10.64 -10.48
CA CYS A 103 -2.91 9.50 -11.19
C CYS A 103 -2.41 8.17 -10.62
N VAL A 104 -1.10 8.03 -10.38
CA VAL A 104 -0.54 6.82 -9.74
C VAL A 104 -1.14 6.63 -8.34
N SER A 105 -1.23 7.70 -7.56
CA SER A 105 -1.78 7.67 -6.20
C SER A 105 -3.29 7.43 -6.14
N GLY A 106 -4.03 7.69 -7.21
CA GLY A 106 -5.48 7.45 -7.27
C GLY A 106 -5.84 6.04 -7.79
N VAL A 107 -4.91 5.39 -8.48
CA VAL A 107 -5.04 3.97 -8.86
C VAL A 107 -4.66 3.06 -7.69
N TRP A 108 -3.70 3.49 -6.88
CA TRP A 108 -3.34 2.86 -5.61
C TRP A 108 -4.40 3.11 -4.53
#